data_AF-A0A6C0EY28-F1
#
_entry.id   AF-A0A6C0EY28-F1
#
_cell.length_a   1.000
_cell.length_b   1.000
_cell.length_c   1.000
_cell.angle_alpha   90.00
_cell.angle_beta   90.00
_cell.angle_gamma   90.00
#
_symmetry.space_group_name_H-M   'P 1'
#
loop_
_entity.id
_entity.type
_entity.pdbx_description
1 polymer ?
#
loop_
_entity_poly.entity_id
_entity_poly.type
_entity_poly.pdbx_seq_one_letter_code
_entity_poly.pdbx_strand_id
1 'polypeptide(L)'
;THLTDTSQNSQFHDKYFAEIDFDLSKCLFIFSYNDPYKVNPILLDRMYKIKTTGYQVKDKIVIAKQYLIPKIRYEVNFKEGDIIIPDSTLNYIIDTYTEKEDGVRNLKRCIEIIYKKLNLYRLVKPGTTLFEKENTLTVEFPFTVTTDITNNLIKKDDNGLSKSALNMYL
;
A
#
# COMPACT_ATOMS: atom_id res chain seq x y z
N THR A 1 32.61 -8.67 -16.40
CA THR A 1 32.50 -7.30 -15.84
C THR A 1 31.36 -7.25 -14.87
N HIS A 2 31.55 -6.68 -13.67
CA HIS A 2 30.53 -6.67 -12.63
C HIS A 2 29.74 -5.34 -12.64
N LEU A 3 28.41 -5.42 -12.82
CA LEU A 3 27.53 -4.26 -13.02
C LEU A 3 27.64 -3.19 -11.93
N THR A 4 27.72 -3.65 -10.67
CA THR A 4 27.71 -2.78 -9.48
C THR A 4 29.10 -2.36 -9.01
N ASP A 5 30.16 -2.80 -9.70
CA ASP A 5 31.52 -2.47 -9.34
C ASP A 5 31.94 -1.19 -10.06
N THR A 6 32.05 -0.09 -9.33
CA THR A 6 32.39 1.23 -9.87
C THR A 6 33.76 1.27 -10.56
N SER A 7 34.64 0.31 -10.30
CA SER A 7 35.94 0.19 -10.98
C SER A 7 35.85 -0.50 -12.34
N GLN A 8 34.78 -1.26 -12.61
CA GLN A 8 34.63 -2.07 -13.81
C GLN A 8 33.39 -1.70 -14.65
N ASN A 9 32.47 -0.90 -14.12
CA ASN A 9 31.18 -0.63 -14.75
C ASN A 9 31.20 0.34 -15.94
N SER A 10 32.36 0.90 -16.33
CA SER A 10 32.51 1.75 -17.51
C SER A 10 32.56 0.99 -18.85
N GLN A 11 32.81 -0.32 -18.80
CA GLN A 11 32.86 -1.22 -19.97
C GLN A 11 32.05 -2.48 -19.69
N PHE A 12 30.80 -2.29 -19.27
CA PHE A 12 29.90 -3.41 -19.01
C PHE A 12 29.56 -4.10 -20.33
N HIS A 13 29.91 -5.38 -20.43
CA HIS A 13 29.59 -6.23 -21.57
C HIS A 13 28.32 -7.02 -21.28
N ASP A 14 27.31 -6.86 -22.14
CA ASP A 14 26.12 -7.68 -22.13
C ASP A 14 26.27 -8.90 -23.06
N LYS A 15 25.65 -10.02 -22.70
CA LYS A 15 25.75 -11.26 -23.50
C LYS A 15 25.06 -11.14 -24.87
N TYR A 16 24.02 -10.33 -24.99
CA TYR A 16 23.30 -10.10 -26.24
C TYR A 16 23.98 -9.05 -27.12
N PHE A 17 24.71 -8.12 -26.52
CA PHE A 17 25.41 -7.03 -27.20
C PHE A 17 26.93 -7.14 -27.02
N ALA A 18 27.50 -8.27 -27.44
CA ALA A 18 28.87 -8.66 -27.13
C ALA A 18 29.97 -7.73 -27.71
N GLU A 19 29.65 -6.91 -28.72
CA GLU A 19 30.59 -5.98 -29.37
C GLU A 19 30.38 -4.52 -28.93
N ILE A 20 29.51 -4.28 -27.94
CA ILE A 20 29.18 -2.94 -27.47
C ILE A 20 29.43 -2.84 -25.97
N ASP A 21 30.33 -1.94 -25.60
CA ASP A 21 30.56 -1.53 -24.23
C ASP A 21 29.49 -0.55 -23.76
N PHE A 22 28.88 -0.84 -22.60
CA PHE A 22 28.02 0.11 -21.91
C PHE A 22 28.76 0.80 -20.76
N ASP A 23 28.78 2.13 -20.79
CA ASP A 23 29.25 2.93 -19.66
C ASP A 23 28.11 3.15 -18.65
N LEU A 24 28.23 2.50 -17.50
CA LEU A 24 27.30 2.60 -16.37
C LEU A 24 27.91 3.34 -15.18
N SER A 25 29.05 4.01 -15.37
CA SER A 25 29.78 4.72 -14.30
C SER A 25 28.94 5.82 -13.63
N LYS A 26 27.96 6.39 -14.35
CA LYS A 26 27.05 7.44 -13.87
C LYS A 26 25.68 6.93 -13.43
N CYS A 27 25.45 5.62 -13.46
CA CYS A 27 24.18 5.04 -13.03
C CYS A 27 24.09 4.97 -11.50
N LEU A 28 22.95 5.39 -10.94
CA LEU A 28 22.64 5.20 -9.53
C LEU A 28 21.94 3.84 -9.32
N PHE A 29 22.57 2.96 -8.55
CA PHE A 29 22.00 1.67 -8.19
C PHE A 29 21.36 1.74 -6.79
N ILE A 30 20.06 1.43 -6.71
CA ILE A 30 19.33 1.34 -5.45
C ILE A 30 18.78 -0.09 -5.33
N PHE A 31 19.12 -0.75 -4.24
CA PHE A 31 18.63 -2.09 -3.91
C PHE A 31 17.76 -2.03 -2.66
N SER A 32 16.68 -2.81 -2.66
CA SER A 32 15.84 -3.03 -1.47
C SER A 32 15.87 -4.50 -1.08
N TYR A 33 16.05 -4.79 0.21
CA TYR A 33 16.01 -6.15 0.76
C TYR A 33 15.34 -6.14 2.14
N ASN A 34 14.69 -7.26 2.50
CA ASN A 34 14.10 -7.44 3.82
C ASN A 34 15.08 -8.10 4.81
N ASP A 35 15.88 -9.05 4.31
CA ASP A 35 16.80 -9.84 5.11
C ASP A 35 18.21 -9.77 4.49
N PRO A 36 19.18 -9.09 5.15
CA PRO A 36 20.54 -8.96 4.64
C PRO A 36 21.28 -10.30 4.58
N TYR A 37 20.89 -11.31 5.37
CA TYR A 37 21.56 -12.62 5.39
C TYR A 37 21.26 -13.46 4.15
N LYS A 38 20.18 -13.13 3.44
CA LYS A 38 19.82 -13.75 2.16
C LYS A 38 20.50 -13.08 0.95
N VAL A 39 21.15 -11.94 1.16
CA VAL A 39 21.88 -11.22 0.12
C VAL A 39 23.30 -11.79 0.03
N ASN A 40 23.85 -11.88 -1.19
CA ASN A 40 25.23 -12.32 -1.38
C ASN A 40 26.20 -11.42 -0.58
N PRO A 41 27.06 -11.98 0.28
CA PRO A 41 27.97 -11.20 1.12
C PRO A 41 28.89 -10.24 0.35
N ILE A 42 29.35 -10.63 -0.85
CA ILE A 42 30.23 -9.83 -1.71
C ILE A 42 29.49 -8.58 -2.22
N LEU A 43 28.21 -8.73 -2.56
CA LEU A 43 27.38 -7.60 -2.96
C LEU A 43 27.10 -6.70 -1.76
N LEU A 44 26.78 -7.28 -0.61
CA LEU A 44 26.43 -6.55 0.61
C LEU A 44 27.60 -5.69 1.13
N ASP A 45 28.83 -6.17 1.00
CA ASP A 45 30.05 -5.44 1.38
C ASP A 45 30.28 -4.16 0.54
N ARG A 46 29.80 -4.19 -0.71
CA ARG A 46 29.92 -3.07 -1.66
C ARG A 46 28.75 -2.07 -1.59
N MET A 47 27.76 -2.31 -0.74
CA MET A 47 26.56 -1.46 -0.61
C MET A 47 26.62 -0.58 0.63
N TYR A 48 26.23 0.70 0.47
CA TYR A 48 25.89 1.53 1.61
C TYR A 48 24.51 1.12 2.15
N LYS A 49 24.48 0.63 3.40
CA LYS A 49 23.26 0.08 4.02
C LYS A 49 22.49 1.16 4.76
N ILE A 50 21.28 1.45 4.30
CA ILE A 50 20.33 2.33 4.99
C ILE A 50 19.26 1.44 5.63
N LYS A 51 19.17 1.46 6.97
CA LYS A 51 18.13 0.71 7.69
C LYS A 51 16.91 1.58 7.89
N THR A 52 15.80 1.20 7.27
CA THR A 52 14.48 1.80 7.51
C THR A 52 13.78 1.04 8.63
N THR A 53 13.30 1.76 9.65
CA THR A 53 12.48 1.18 10.72
C THR A 53 11.00 1.24 10.36
N GLY A 54 10.20 0.42 11.05
CA GLY A 54 8.74 0.50 10.97
C GLY A 54 8.18 1.82 11.48
N TYR A 55 6.89 2.04 11.18
CA TYR A 55 6.17 3.24 11.57
C TYR A 55 5.44 3.04 12.90
N GLN A 56 5.46 4.07 13.76
CA GLN A 56 4.59 4.11 14.93
C GLN A 56 3.15 4.42 14.51
N VAL A 57 2.18 4.15 15.39
CA VAL A 57 0.75 4.42 15.11
C VAL A 57 0.53 5.87 14.68
N LYS A 58 1.17 6.83 15.36
CA LYS A 58 1.09 8.26 15.01
C LYS A 58 1.62 8.54 13.60
N ASP A 59 2.75 7.93 13.24
CA ASP A 59 3.33 8.06 11.89
C ASP A 59 2.39 7.49 10.83
N LYS A 60 1.80 6.32 11.09
CA LYS A 60 0.83 5.68 10.19
C LYS A 60 -0.40 6.55 9.95
N ILE A 61 -0.91 7.24 10.97
CA ILE A 61 -2.04 8.18 10.84
C ILE A 61 -1.66 9.37 9.95
N VAL A 62 -0.48 9.96 10.17
CA VAL A 62 0.03 11.08 9.35
C VAL A 62 0.19 10.62 7.89
N ILE A 63 0.78 9.45 7.67
CA ILE A 63 0.96 8.86 6.34
C ILE A 63 -0.40 8.63 5.66
N ALA A 64 -1.37 8.10 6.40
CA ALA A 64 -2.71 7.85 5.88
C ALA A 64 -3.39 9.15 5.42
N LYS A 65 -3.35 10.19 6.24
CA LYS A 65 -3.99 11.48 5.95
C LYS A 65 -3.29 12.27 4.85
N GLN A 66 -1.97 12.31 4.85
CA GLN A 66 -1.20 13.15 3.93
C GLN A 66 -0.94 12.49 2.56
N TYR A 67 -0.90 11.15 2.51
CA TYR A 67 -0.47 10.45 1.29
C TYR A 67 -1.47 9.39 0.82
N LEU A 68 -1.94 8.48 1.70
CA LEU A 68 -2.78 7.36 1.26
C LEU A 68 -4.18 7.82 0.86
N ILE A 69 -4.87 8.55 1.75
CA ILE A 69 -6.24 9.04 1.52
C ILE A 69 -6.31 9.95 0.29
N PRO A 70 -5.44 10.97 0.12
CA PRO A 70 -5.48 11.82 -1.07
C PRO A 70 -5.28 11.03 -2.37
N LYS A 71 -4.37 10.05 -2.37
CA LYS A 71 -4.11 9.20 -3.53
C LYS A 71 -5.32 8.31 -3.86
N ILE A 72 -5.88 7.60 -2.88
CA ILE A 72 -7.04 6.72 -3.07
C ILE A 72 -8.27 7.53 -3.49
N ARG A 73 -8.49 8.69 -2.88
CA ARG A 73 -9.57 9.62 -3.23
C ARG A 73 -9.50 10.02 -4.71
N TYR A 74 -8.31 10.35 -5.19
CA TYR A 74 -8.07 10.68 -6.60
C TYR A 74 -8.36 9.49 -7.52
N GLU A 75 -7.86 8.29 -7.18
CA GLU A 75 -8.07 7.06 -7.95
C GLU A 75 -9.55 6.65 -8.07
N VAL A 76 -10.36 6.89 -7.02
CA VAL A 76 -11.79 6.52 -6.96
C VAL A 76 -12.72 7.67 -7.38
N ASN A 77 -12.17 8.84 -7.72
CA ASN A 77 -12.89 10.03 -8.15
C ASN A 77 -13.95 10.50 -7.12
N PHE A 78 -13.50 10.70 -5.88
CA PHE A 78 -14.25 11.41 -4.83
C PHE A 78 -13.69 12.82 -4.66
N LYS A 79 -14.56 13.77 -4.30
CA LYS A 79 -14.13 15.13 -3.94
C LYS A 79 -13.56 15.15 -2.53
N GLU A 80 -12.78 16.18 -2.26
CA GLU A 80 -12.34 16.46 -0.90
C GLU A 80 -13.54 16.76 0.01
N GLY A 81 -13.59 16.10 1.17
CA GLY A 81 -14.70 16.23 2.11
C GLY A 81 -15.87 15.28 1.88
N ASP A 82 -15.97 14.60 0.72
CA ASP A 82 -17.02 13.60 0.49
C ASP A 82 -16.96 12.47 1.52
N ILE A 83 -15.75 11.98 1.82
CA ILE A 83 -15.53 10.91 2.80
C ILE A 83 -14.61 11.43 3.90
N ILE A 84 -15.11 11.42 5.13
CA ILE A 84 -14.37 11.86 6.31
C ILE A 84 -14.05 10.63 7.16
N ILE A 85 -12.75 10.37 7.37
CA ILE A 85 -12.28 9.31 8.26
C ILE A 85 -11.62 9.97 9.48
N PRO A 86 -12.29 9.98 10.66
CA PRO A 86 -11.72 10.52 11.89
C PRO A 86 -10.48 9.78 12.35
N ASP A 87 -9.65 10.43 13.17
CA ASP A 87 -8.45 9.80 13.75
C ASP A 87 -8.79 8.60 14.63
N SER A 88 -9.91 8.65 15.36
CA SER A 88 -10.38 7.50 16.15
C SER A 88 -10.63 6.27 15.28
N THR A 89 -11.23 6.45 14.10
CA THR A 89 -11.45 5.39 13.12
C THR A 89 -10.14 4.90 12.52
N LEU A 90 -9.19 5.79 12.22
CA LEU A 90 -7.86 5.38 11.73
C LEU A 90 -7.08 4.58 12.77
N ASN A 91 -7.08 5.01 14.04
CA ASN A 91 -6.49 4.25 15.15
C ASN A 91 -7.12 2.86 15.24
N TYR A 92 -8.46 2.80 15.22
CA TYR A 92 -9.18 1.53 15.25
C TYR A 92 -8.77 0.60 14.09
N ILE A 93 -8.62 1.14 12.87
CA ILE A 93 -8.20 0.35 11.71
C ILE A 93 -6.77 -0.17 11.89
N ILE A 94 -5.86 0.69 12.36
CA ILE A 94 -4.46 0.33 12.60
C ILE A 94 -4.38 -0.80 13.64
N ASP A 95 -5.06 -0.62 14.77
CA ASP A 95 -5.02 -1.59 15.87
C ASP A 95 -5.74 -2.89 15.53
N THR A 96 -6.83 -2.86 14.76
CA THR A 96 -7.64 -4.07 14.52
C THR A 96 -7.17 -4.88 13.30
N TYR A 97 -6.63 -4.20 12.27
CA TYR A 97 -6.36 -4.82 10.97
C TYR A 97 -4.88 -4.76 10.54
N THR A 98 -3.99 -4.13 11.32
CA THR A 98 -2.58 -3.97 10.93
C THR A 98 -1.55 -4.46 11.97
N GLU A 99 -1.97 -5.18 13.02
CA GLU A 99 -1.15 -5.59 14.17
C GLU A 99 0.18 -6.31 13.84
N LYS A 100 0.31 -6.92 12.66
CA LYS A 100 1.47 -7.71 12.25
C LYS A 100 2.31 -7.06 11.17
N GLU A 101 2.12 -5.77 10.90
CA GLU A 101 2.82 -5.06 9.84
C GLU A 101 3.49 -3.78 10.33
N ASP A 102 4.81 -3.69 10.13
CA ASP A 102 5.59 -2.47 10.41
C ASP A 102 5.33 -1.35 9.39
N GLY A 103 4.86 -1.72 8.20
CA GLY A 103 4.51 -0.83 7.10
C GLY A 103 3.06 -0.33 7.14
N VAL A 104 2.59 0.14 5.98
CA VAL A 104 1.23 0.70 5.78
C VAL A 104 0.44 0.01 4.68
N ARG A 105 0.86 -1.18 4.22
CA ARG A 105 0.21 -1.90 3.11
C ARG A 105 -1.21 -2.34 3.48
N ASN A 106 -1.39 -2.95 4.64
CA ASN A 106 -2.71 -3.36 5.14
C ASN A 106 -3.58 -2.13 5.48
N LEU A 107 -2.98 -1.06 6.00
CA LEU A 107 -3.68 0.21 6.23
C LEU A 107 -4.23 0.79 4.92
N LYS A 108 -3.38 0.90 3.89
CA LYS A 108 -3.77 1.32 2.54
C LYS A 108 -4.92 0.46 2.01
N ARG A 109 -4.81 -0.86 2.16
CA ARG A 109 -5.82 -1.82 1.69
C ARG A 109 -7.17 -1.66 2.40
N CYS A 110 -7.17 -1.45 3.71
CA CYS A 110 -8.39 -1.18 4.47
C CYS A 110 -9.08 0.10 3.99
N ILE A 111 -8.31 1.17 3.81
CA ILE A 111 -8.83 2.45 3.30
C ILE A 111 -9.38 2.28 1.87
N GLU A 112 -8.69 1.56 0.99
CA GLU A 112 -9.19 1.27 -0.35
C GLU A 112 -10.51 0.50 -0.36
N ILE A 113 -10.67 -0.49 0.52
CA ILE A 113 -11.92 -1.25 0.63
C ILE A 113 -13.06 -0.32 1.02
N ILE A 114 -12.84 0.57 1.99
CA ILE A 114 -13.84 1.57 2.40
C ILE A 114 -14.23 2.45 1.21
N TYR A 115 -13.26 3.05 0.52
CA TYR A 115 -13.53 3.92 -0.62
C TYR A 115 -14.21 3.19 -1.78
N LYS A 116 -13.79 1.96 -2.10
CA LYS A 116 -14.40 1.17 -3.18
C LYS A 116 -15.83 0.76 -2.84
N LYS A 117 -16.10 0.30 -1.61
CA LYS A 117 -17.46 -0.02 -1.18
C LYS A 117 -18.36 1.21 -1.19
N LEU A 118 -17.90 2.35 -0.66
CA LEU A 118 -18.66 3.61 -0.71
C LEU A 118 -18.93 4.06 -2.15
N ASN A 119 -17.97 3.87 -3.07
CA ASN A 119 -18.20 4.15 -4.48
C ASN A 119 -19.25 3.23 -5.10
N LEU A 120 -19.27 1.95 -4.74
CA LEU A 120 -20.31 1.02 -5.20
C LEU A 120 -21.69 1.46 -4.69
N TYR A 121 -21.82 1.83 -3.42
CA TYR A 121 -23.08 2.34 -2.88
C TYR A 121 -23.51 3.65 -3.57
N ARG A 122 -22.57 4.52 -3.97
CA ARG A 122 -22.85 5.73 -4.77
C ARG A 122 -23.42 5.42 -6.15
N LEU A 123 -22.97 4.34 -6.80
CA LEU A 123 -23.35 4.01 -8.17
C LEU A 123 -24.65 3.20 -8.27
N VAL A 124 -25.06 2.54 -7.18
CA VAL A 124 -26.20 1.64 -7.20
C VAL A 124 -27.46 2.37 -6.78
N LYS A 125 -28.56 2.13 -7.51
CA LYS A 125 -29.85 2.76 -7.24
C LYS A 125 -30.33 2.42 -5.82
N PRO A 126 -30.92 3.39 -5.09
CA PRO A 126 -31.53 3.13 -3.79
C PRO A 126 -32.63 2.08 -3.95
N GLY A 127 -32.48 0.94 -3.28
CA GLY A 127 -33.43 -0.19 -3.35
C GLY A 127 -32.89 -1.49 -3.97
N THR A 128 -31.66 -1.49 -4.51
CA THR A 128 -31.02 -2.73 -5.00
C THR A 128 -30.19 -3.37 -3.88
N THR A 129 -30.61 -4.54 -3.39
CA THR A 129 -29.84 -5.34 -2.41
C THR A 129 -28.59 -5.93 -3.07
N LEU A 130 -27.47 -5.22 -2.98
CA LEU A 130 -26.18 -5.68 -3.52
C LEU A 130 -25.55 -6.81 -2.72
N PHE A 131 -25.93 -6.93 -1.44
CA PHE A 131 -25.40 -7.90 -0.52
C PHE A 131 -26.56 -8.46 0.29
N GLU A 132 -26.79 -9.77 0.23
CA GLU A 132 -27.92 -10.48 0.87
C GLU A 132 -27.98 -10.33 2.40
N LYS A 133 -26.99 -9.68 3.03
CA LYS A 133 -26.82 -9.59 4.50
C LYS A 133 -26.29 -8.25 5.03
N GLU A 134 -26.16 -7.19 4.22
CA GLU A 134 -25.69 -5.88 4.72
C GLU A 134 -26.82 -4.85 4.64
N ASN A 135 -27.12 -4.22 5.78
CA ASN A 135 -28.10 -3.14 5.90
C ASN A 135 -27.93 -2.14 4.76
N THR A 136 -29.04 -1.71 4.16
CA THR A 136 -29.09 -0.66 3.14
C THR A 136 -28.49 0.63 3.70
N LEU A 137 -27.19 0.83 3.48
CA LEU A 137 -26.52 2.09 3.76
C LEU A 137 -27.00 3.12 2.73
N THR A 138 -27.85 4.05 3.18
CA THR A 138 -28.13 5.29 2.45
C THR A 138 -26.91 6.20 2.61
N VAL A 139 -26.05 6.24 1.59
CA VAL A 139 -24.84 7.06 1.60
C VAL A 139 -25.19 8.46 1.09
N GLU A 140 -25.31 9.41 2.01
CA GLU A 140 -25.33 10.84 1.70
C GLU A 140 -23.95 11.44 1.99
N PHE A 141 -23.49 12.33 1.11
CA PHE A 141 -22.18 12.99 1.25
C PHE A 141 -22.37 14.39 1.82
N PRO A 142 -21.55 14.85 2.79
CA PRO A 142 -20.34 14.19 3.31
C PRO A 142 -20.64 13.01 4.24
N PHE A 143 -19.95 11.89 4.03
CA PHE A 143 -20.12 10.65 4.79
C PHE A 143 -18.97 10.47 5.79
N THR A 144 -19.31 10.37 7.08
CA THR A 144 -18.32 10.13 8.15
C THR A 144 -18.22 8.65 8.48
N VAL A 145 -17.03 8.08 8.34
CA VAL A 145 -16.78 6.66 8.60
C VAL A 145 -16.54 6.43 10.09
N THR A 146 -17.49 5.78 10.77
CA THR A 146 -17.34 5.35 12.17
C THR A 146 -16.73 3.95 12.26
N THR A 147 -16.34 3.54 13.47
CA THR A 147 -15.82 2.19 13.76
C THR A 147 -16.82 1.09 13.42
N ASP A 148 -18.10 1.31 13.67
CA ASP A 148 -19.16 0.33 13.40
C ASP A 148 -19.34 0.11 11.90
N ILE A 149 -19.30 1.19 11.13
CA ILE A 149 -19.35 1.14 9.67
C ILE A 149 -18.10 0.44 9.13
N THR A 150 -16.93 0.70 9.73
CA THR A 150 -15.67 0.05 9.34
C THR A 150 -15.75 -1.47 9.48
N ASN A 151 -16.32 -1.97 10.58
CA ASN A 151 -16.53 -3.40 10.80
C ASN A 151 -17.49 -4.03 9.78
N ASN A 152 -18.51 -3.28 9.36
CA ASN A 152 -19.45 -3.75 8.34
C ASN A 152 -18.80 -3.77 6.94
N LEU A 153 -18.01 -2.75 6.63
CA LEU A 153 -17.34 -2.61 5.35
C LEU A 153 -16.17 -3.59 5.20
N ILE A 154 -15.39 -3.84 6.25
CA ILE A 154 -14.22 -4.70 6.23
C ILE A 154 -14.57 -6.07 6.85
N LYS A 155 -14.89 -7.05 6.00
CA LYS A 155 -15.07 -8.44 6.45
C LYS A 155 -13.72 -9.03 6.86
N LYS A 156 -13.65 -9.50 8.10
CA LYS A 156 -12.57 -10.35 8.61
C LYS A 156 -12.92 -11.79 8.22
N ASP A 157 -12.22 -12.37 7.24
CA ASP A 157 -12.32 -13.82 7.02
C ASP A 157 -11.43 -14.52 8.06
N ASP A 158 -11.74 -15.77 8.41
CA ASP A 158 -11.03 -16.56 9.44
C ASP A 158 -9.52 -16.77 9.16
N ASN A 159 -9.03 -16.40 7.97
CA ASN A 159 -7.62 -16.40 7.57
C ASN A 159 -6.97 -15.01 7.45
N GLY A 160 -7.65 -13.93 7.89
CA GLY A 160 -7.23 -12.54 7.69
C GLY A 160 -8.06 -11.80 6.63
N LEU A 161 -7.54 -10.68 6.10
CA LEU A 161 -8.26 -9.82 5.14
C LEU A 161 -8.70 -10.62 3.90
N SER A 162 -9.96 -10.44 3.47
CA SER A 162 -10.63 -11.18 2.38
C SER A 162 -9.74 -11.60 1.21
N LYS A 163 -9.91 -12.86 0.77
CA LYS A 163 -9.23 -13.51 -0.37
C LYS A 163 -9.41 -12.73 -1.69
N SER A 164 -10.55 -12.07 -1.88
CA SER A 164 -10.82 -11.21 -3.04
C SER A 164 -9.93 -9.95 -3.07
N ALA A 165 -9.63 -9.38 -1.91
CA ALA A 165 -8.71 -8.24 -1.81
C ALA A 165 -7.23 -8.65 -1.96
N LEU A 166 -6.91 -9.95 -1.84
CA LEU A 166 -5.54 -10.48 -1.91
C LEU A 166 -5.09 -10.63 -3.36
N ASN A 167 -6.04 -10.94 -4.25
CA ASN A 167 -5.84 -11.12 -5.68
C ASN A 167 -5.79 -9.81 -6.49
N MET A 168 -5.95 -8.64 -5.87
CA MET A 168 -5.83 -7.35 -6.57
C MET A 168 -4.37 -6.88 -6.69
N TYR A 169 -3.44 -7.55 -6.01
CA TYR A 169 -2.03 -7.16 -5.89
C TYR A 169 -1.05 -8.33 -6.08
N LEU A 170 -1.53 -9.43 -6.67
CA LEU A 170 -0.73 -10.50 -7.28
C LEU A 170 -0.95 -10.42 -8.79
#